data_AF-A0A7C6LVB6-F1
#
_entry.id   AF-A0A7C6LVB6-F1
#
_cell.length_a   1.000
_cell.length_b   1.000
_cell.length_c   1.000
_cell.angle_alpha   90.00
_cell.angle_beta   90.00
_cell.angle_gamma   90.00
#
_symmetry.space_group_name_H-M   'P 1'
#
loop_
_entity.id
_entity.type
_entity.pdbx_description
1 polymer ?
#
loop_
_entity_poly.entity_id
_entity_poly.type
_entity_poly.pdbx_seq_one_letter_code
_entity_poly.pdbx_strand_id
1 'polypeptide(L)'
;MSNKNTRGVFAALAAGALALSMAPNALATVNDPDGAPIVNVPDEKVSNAEVFRIADSTRILTAIEASESRTDWGDIDKYDDTTDLFWSCSKTGYPLDDKRVKGDGWAVGDFFYPVYIGLPMVGEVKCTVVEKVTEVGATYGSMDIIVARSDDYPDALAAAPLADVLNAPILLHPTTAPAGSDANGNGVMDSVEAEIKSLAKVGAHEDVSVTVHLLGGTQALAHSVENGIDGIENVDNTLRYQGLNRYETAAEIARVTVDEYELASGAGLHDVNVYLTTGENFPDALSAGAAASNNDGVVLLTQATKLDTYDFTLDFLKDLRNWVDDDNRHINTSEIFAVGGPSATAAAGSIDLAASYVGVNRYETATLTAEATFG
;
A
#
# COMPACT_ATOMS: atom_id res chain seq x y z
N MET A 1 12.48 -6.48 15.88
CA MET A 1 11.86 -7.58 15.13
C MET A 1 11.05 -6.90 14.04
N SER A 2 11.55 -6.87 12.81
CA SER A 2 10.93 -6.15 11.70
C SER A 2 9.58 -6.79 11.35
N ASN A 3 8.57 -5.98 11.08
CA ASN A 3 7.17 -6.34 10.75
C ASN A 3 7.03 -7.05 9.38
N LYS A 4 8.06 -7.78 8.92
CA LYS A 4 8.09 -8.44 7.61
C LYS A 4 7.13 -9.62 7.46
N ASN A 5 6.60 -10.18 8.54
CA ASN A 5 5.73 -11.36 8.47
C ASN A 5 4.40 -11.09 7.75
N THR A 6 3.98 -9.82 7.63
CA THR A 6 2.85 -9.41 6.79
C THR A 6 3.32 -8.83 5.44
N ARG A 7 4.37 -8.00 5.41
CA ARG A 7 4.83 -7.27 4.21
C ARG A 7 5.33 -8.15 3.04
N GLY A 8 5.98 -9.29 3.30
CA GLY A 8 6.60 -10.12 2.25
C GLY A 8 5.64 -10.78 1.25
N VAL A 9 4.33 -10.85 1.56
CA VAL A 9 3.29 -11.33 0.64
C VAL A 9 2.69 -10.18 -0.20
N PHE A 10 2.81 -8.93 0.28
CA PHE A 10 2.17 -7.76 -0.31
C PHE A 10 3.02 -7.07 -1.39
N ALA A 11 4.35 -7.11 -1.28
CA ALA A 11 5.27 -6.64 -2.33
C ALA A 11 5.02 -7.31 -3.70
N ALA A 12 4.62 -8.59 -3.71
CA ALA A 12 4.26 -9.32 -4.93
C ALA A 12 2.92 -8.88 -5.55
N LEU A 13 1.99 -8.35 -4.74
CA LEU A 13 0.67 -7.87 -5.16
C LEU A 13 0.71 -6.43 -5.68
N ALA A 14 1.45 -5.54 -5.04
CA ALA A 14 1.70 -4.17 -5.55
C ALA A 14 2.42 -4.21 -6.90
N ALA A 15 3.44 -5.06 -7.02
CA ALA A 15 4.12 -5.33 -8.29
C ALA A 15 3.25 -6.08 -9.31
N GLY A 16 2.38 -6.99 -8.85
CA GLY A 16 1.43 -7.72 -9.68
C GLY A 16 0.40 -6.80 -10.34
N ALA A 17 -0.23 -5.91 -9.56
CA ALA A 17 -1.16 -4.90 -10.05
C ALA A 17 -0.51 -3.96 -11.09
N LEU A 18 0.77 -3.63 -10.91
CA LEU A 18 1.57 -2.86 -11.86
C LEU A 18 1.94 -3.64 -13.14
N ALA A 19 2.28 -4.93 -13.02
CA ALA A 19 2.60 -5.77 -14.18
C ALA A 19 1.39 -5.98 -15.10
N LEU A 20 0.21 -6.15 -14.50
CA LEU A 20 -1.06 -6.38 -15.19
C LEU A 20 -1.62 -5.08 -15.78
N SER A 21 -1.40 -3.94 -15.13
CA SER A 21 -1.91 -2.66 -15.58
C SER A 21 -0.96 -1.89 -16.51
N MET A 22 0.26 -2.34 -16.85
CA MET A 22 1.22 -1.50 -17.59
C MET A 22 1.79 -2.03 -18.91
N ALA A 23 1.47 -3.25 -19.31
CA ALA A 23 1.88 -3.75 -20.62
C ALA A 23 1.01 -3.15 -21.75
N PRO A 24 1.57 -2.38 -22.71
CA PRO A 24 0.90 -2.15 -23.98
C PRO A 24 0.79 -3.52 -24.67
N ASN A 25 -0.43 -4.02 -24.81
CA ASN A 25 -0.79 -5.36 -25.33
C ASN A 25 -0.70 -6.56 -24.37
N ALA A 26 -1.16 -6.43 -23.12
CA ALA A 26 -1.68 -7.60 -22.38
C ALA A 26 -3.11 -8.01 -22.82
N LEU A 27 -3.61 -7.48 -23.94
CA LEU A 27 -4.67 -8.15 -24.68
C LEU A 27 -4.05 -9.40 -25.31
N ALA A 28 -4.61 -10.57 -25.00
CA ALA A 28 -4.33 -11.80 -25.73
C ALA A 28 -4.77 -11.64 -27.19
N THR A 29 -3.93 -11.01 -28.01
CA THR A 29 -4.00 -11.12 -29.46
C THR A 29 -3.01 -12.20 -29.86
N VAL A 30 -3.48 -13.15 -30.66
CA VAL A 30 -2.70 -14.30 -31.17
C VAL A 30 -1.62 -13.87 -32.18
N ASN A 31 -1.40 -12.57 -32.39
CA ASN A 31 -0.40 -12.05 -33.32
C ASN A 31 0.50 -11.02 -32.65
N ASP A 32 1.63 -11.51 -32.16
CA ASP A 32 2.85 -10.71 -31.97
C ASP A 32 3.39 -10.31 -33.36
N PRO A 33 3.47 -9.02 -33.71
CA PRO A 33 4.04 -8.57 -34.98
C PRO A 33 5.57 -8.69 -35.01
N ASP A 34 6.20 -8.87 -33.85
CA ASP A 34 7.62 -9.01 -33.72
C ASP A 34 7.89 -10.52 -33.69
N GLY A 35 8.42 -11.09 -34.78
CA GLY A 35 8.61 -12.54 -34.95
C GLY A 35 9.60 -13.22 -33.99
N ALA A 36 9.59 -12.89 -32.70
CA ALA A 36 10.31 -13.55 -31.64
C ALA A 36 9.64 -14.92 -31.33
N PRO A 37 10.43 -15.97 -31.06
CA PRO A 37 9.89 -17.26 -30.71
C PRO A 37 9.12 -17.16 -29.38
N ILE A 38 7.88 -17.66 -29.38
CA ILE A 38 7.07 -17.83 -28.19
C ILE A 38 7.87 -18.73 -27.21
N VAL A 39 8.38 -18.15 -26.13
CA VAL A 39 9.09 -18.91 -25.09
C VAL A 39 8.03 -19.65 -24.29
N ASN A 40 7.83 -20.92 -24.62
CA ASN A 40 6.97 -21.81 -23.87
C ASN A 40 7.74 -22.21 -22.60
N VAL A 41 7.42 -21.59 -21.46
CA VAL A 41 7.98 -21.97 -20.16
C VAL A 41 7.33 -23.31 -19.76
N PRO A 42 8.10 -24.40 -19.56
CA PRO A 42 7.53 -25.69 -19.18
C PRO A 42 6.84 -25.62 -17.83
N ASP A 43 5.64 -26.22 -17.72
CA ASP A 43 4.80 -26.24 -16.50
C ASP A 43 5.55 -26.71 -15.24
N GLU A 44 6.59 -27.54 -15.41
CA GLU A 44 7.42 -28.08 -14.34
C GLU A 44 8.31 -27.03 -13.64
N LYS A 45 8.45 -25.82 -14.20
CA LYS A 45 9.26 -24.73 -13.65
C LYS A 45 8.45 -23.62 -12.97
N VAL A 46 7.13 -23.73 -12.95
CA VAL A 46 6.26 -22.80 -12.24
C VAL A 46 5.77 -23.53 -10.99
N SER A 47 6.28 -23.16 -9.81
CA SER A 47 5.68 -23.63 -8.55
C SER A 47 4.19 -23.27 -8.57
N ASN A 48 3.32 -24.10 -7.96
CA ASN A 48 1.87 -23.91 -7.88
C ASN A 48 1.43 -22.56 -7.23
N ALA A 49 1.76 -21.44 -7.86
CA ALA A 49 1.17 -20.16 -7.62
C ALA A 49 -0.22 -20.22 -8.24
N GLU A 50 -1.24 -19.96 -7.44
CA GLU A 50 -2.58 -19.75 -7.93
C GLU A 50 -2.54 -18.50 -8.83
N VAL A 51 -2.49 -18.70 -10.15
CA VAL A 51 -2.39 -17.60 -11.11
C VAL A 51 -3.76 -16.92 -11.20
N PHE A 52 -3.94 -15.83 -10.45
CA PHE A 52 -5.07 -14.93 -10.64
C PHE A 52 -4.89 -14.16 -11.94
N ARG A 53 -5.74 -14.43 -12.94
CA ARG A 53 -5.83 -13.61 -14.15
C ARG A 53 -6.67 -12.38 -13.85
N ILE A 54 -6.02 -11.28 -13.54
CA ILE A 54 -6.64 -9.98 -13.28
C ILE A 54 -6.39 -9.12 -14.52
N ALA A 55 -7.24 -9.26 -15.53
CA ALA A 55 -7.05 -8.55 -16.79
C ALA A 55 -8.41 -8.29 -17.45
N ASP A 56 -8.81 -7.02 -17.43
CA ASP A 56 -10.00 -6.54 -18.12
C ASP A 56 -9.60 -5.88 -19.46
N SER A 57 -10.60 -5.44 -20.20
CA SER A 57 -10.56 -4.65 -21.44
C SER A 57 -9.73 -3.37 -21.36
N THR A 58 -9.50 -2.82 -20.16
CA THR A 58 -8.67 -1.62 -19.96
C THR A 58 -7.79 -1.74 -18.74
N ARG A 59 -6.64 -1.04 -18.77
CA ARG A 59 -5.71 -0.93 -17.64
C ARG A 59 -6.36 -0.37 -16.37
N ILE A 60 -7.35 0.50 -16.53
CA ILE A 60 -8.13 1.10 -15.44
C ILE A 60 -8.97 0.03 -14.75
N LEU A 61 -9.71 -0.74 -15.52
CA LEU A 61 -10.54 -1.83 -14.99
C LEU A 61 -9.68 -2.94 -14.39
N THR A 62 -8.54 -3.28 -15.01
CA THR A 62 -7.56 -4.21 -14.41
C THR A 62 -7.07 -3.73 -13.05
N ALA A 63 -6.80 -2.43 -12.87
CA ALA A 63 -6.39 -1.88 -11.57
C ALA A 63 -7.51 -1.96 -10.53
N ILE A 64 -8.77 -1.77 -10.95
CA ILE A 64 -9.95 -1.96 -10.09
C ILE A 64 -10.09 -3.44 -9.70
N GLU A 65 -10.05 -4.36 -10.65
CA GLU A 65 -10.11 -5.80 -10.34
C GLU A 65 -8.96 -6.25 -9.42
N ALA A 66 -7.77 -5.66 -9.57
CA ALA A 66 -6.64 -5.92 -8.68
C ALA A 66 -6.92 -5.42 -7.26
N SER A 67 -7.51 -4.24 -7.11
CA SER A 67 -7.97 -3.71 -5.83
C SER A 67 -9.03 -4.62 -5.20
N GLU A 68 -10.05 -5.01 -5.96
CA GLU A 68 -11.16 -5.87 -5.52
C GLU A 68 -10.73 -7.30 -5.19
N SER A 69 -9.59 -7.76 -5.72
CA SER A 69 -9.06 -9.11 -5.43
C SER A 69 -8.67 -9.29 -3.96
N ARG A 70 -8.56 -8.19 -3.21
CA ARG A 70 -8.16 -8.14 -1.81
C ARG A 70 -9.18 -7.34 -0.99
N THR A 71 -9.42 -7.78 0.24
CA THR A 71 -10.43 -7.17 1.14
C THR A 71 -9.86 -6.62 2.44
N ASP A 72 -8.56 -6.82 2.67
CA ASP A 72 -7.79 -6.43 3.87
C ASP A 72 -6.77 -5.33 3.56
N TRP A 73 -7.13 -4.38 2.69
CA TRP A 73 -6.34 -3.15 2.50
C TRP A 73 -6.36 -2.26 3.75
N GLY A 74 -5.31 -1.44 3.89
CA GLY A 74 -5.10 -0.55 5.03
C GLY A 74 -4.59 -1.26 6.28
N ASP A 75 -4.04 -0.48 7.20
CA ASP A 75 -3.59 -0.95 8.51
C ASP A 75 -4.70 -0.66 9.53
N ILE A 76 -5.75 -1.49 9.51
CA ILE A 76 -6.95 -1.36 10.33
C ILE A 76 -6.96 -2.42 11.43
N ASP A 77 -6.81 -1.99 12.68
CA ASP A 77 -6.94 -2.83 13.86
C ASP A 77 -8.40 -2.85 14.35
N LYS A 78 -8.92 -4.04 14.65
CA LYS A 78 -10.26 -4.25 15.21
C LYS A 78 -10.16 -4.93 16.57
N TYR A 79 -10.65 -4.26 17.61
CA TYR A 79 -10.77 -4.83 18.94
C TYR A 79 -12.21 -5.28 19.19
N ASP A 80 -12.37 -6.45 19.79
CA ASP A 80 -13.68 -6.94 20.23
C ASP A 80 -14.15 -6.21 21.50
N ASP A 81 -15.46 -6.16 21.71
CA ASP A 81 -16.06 -5.72 22.97
C ASP A 81 -15.47 -6.51 24.15
N THR A 82 -15.05 -5.81 25.21
CA THR A 82 -14.74 -6.47 26.47
C THR A 82 -16.02 -6.61 27.28
N THR A 83 -16.31 -7.84 27.71
CA THR A 83 -17.45 -8.14 28.57
C THR A 83 -17.01 -8.57 29.96
N ASP A 84 -17.80 -8.18 30.96
CA ASP A 84 -17.61 -8.57 32.35
C ASP A 84 -18.96 -8.98 32.96
N LEU A 85 -18.87 -9.75 34.04
CA LEU A 85 -20.04 -10.20 34.78
C LEU A 85 -20.47 -9.17 35.82
N PHE A 86 -21.76 -8.81 35.80
CA PHE A 86 -22.40 -7.91 36.75
C PHE A 86 -23.60 -8.56 37.42
N TRP A 87 -23.94 -8.06 38.60
CA TRP A 87 -25.17 -8.42 39.29
C TRP A 87 -26.34 -7.57 38.78
N SER A 88 -27.44 -8.24 38.43
CA SER A 88 -28.75 -7.63 38.19
C SER A 88 -29.73 -8.12 39.25
N CYS A 89 -30.18 -7.22 40.11
CA CYS A 89 -31.00 -7.56 41.26
C CYS A 89 -32.46 -7.13 41.06
N SER A 90 -33.41 -7.96 41.52
CA SER A 90 -34.85 -7.72 41.36
C SER A 90 -35.39 -6.48 42.09
N LYS A 91 -34.57 -5.83 42.92
CA LYS A 91 -34.90 -4.62 43.67
C LYS A 91 -34.00 -3.47 43.22
N THR A 92 -34.62 -2.43 42.66
CA THR A 92 -33.94 -1.21 42.27
C THR A 92 -33.27 -0.53 43.47
N GLY A 93 -32.01 -0.11 43.30
CA GLY A 93 -31.21 0.51 44.36
C GLY A 93 -30.65 -0.48 45.40
N TYR A 94 -30.69 -1.78 45.11
CA TYR A 94 -30.03 -2.78 45.95
C TYR A 94 -28.50 -2.61 45.86
N PRO A 95 -27.73 -2.74 46.96
CA PRO A 95 -26.30 -2.40 46.96
C PRO A 95 -25.42 -3.20 45.99
N LEU A 96 -25.84 -4.42 45.65
CA LEU A 96 -25.16 -5.27 44.67
C LEU A 96 -25.64 -5.04 43.25
N ASP A 97 -26.79 -4.39 43.04
CA ASP A 97 -27.29 -4.12 41.70
C ASP A 97 -26.27 -3.27 40.93
N ASP A 98 -25.98 -3.67 39.70
CA ASP A 98 -24.99 -3.05 38.83
C ASP A 98 -23.54 -3.06 39.38
N LYS A 99 -23.22 -4.01 40.26
CA LYS A 99 -21.84 -4.24 40.71
C LYS A 99 -21.21 -5.41 39.96
N ARG A 100 -19.94 -5.25 39.59
CA ARG A 100 -19.11 -6.32 39.04
C ARG A 100 -19.07 -7.52 39.98
N VAL A 101 -19.29 -8.71 39.44
CA VAL A 101 -19.19 -9.97 40.17
C VAL A 101 -17.74 -10.17 40.60
N LYS A 102 -17.51 -10.60 41.85
CA LYS A 102 -16.18 -10.86 42.40
C LYS A 102 -16.09 -12.32 42.86
N GLY A 103 -15.02 -13.01 42.47
CA GLY A 103 -14.75 -14.42 42.79
C GLY A 103 -14.98 -15.35 41.61
N ASP A 104 -14.35 -16.53 41.67
CA ASP A 104 -14.37 -17.52 40.60
C ASP A 104 -15.62 -18.42 40.68
N GLY A 105 -16.09 -18.93 39.53
CA GLY A 105 -17.13 -19.95 39.45
C GLY A 105 -18.57 -19.46 39.26
N TRP A 106 -18.77 -18.18 38.92
CA TRP A 106 -20.08 -17.64 38.52
C TRP A 106 -20.22 -17.61 37.01
N ALA A 107 -21.34 -18.10 36.49
CA ALA A 107 -21.71 -18.06 35.08
C ALA A 107 -22.93 -17.17 34.82
N VAL A 108 -23.09 -16.69 33.58
CA VAL A 108 -24.27 -15.93 33.17
C VAL A 108 -25.54 -16.74 33.44
N GLY A 109 -26.52 -16.11 34.09
CA GLY A 109 -27.77 -16.76 34.49
C GLY A 109 -27.73 -17.42 35.88
N ASP A 110 -26.56 -17.59 36.49
CA ASP A 110 -26.47 -17.98 37.89
C ASP A 110 -27.15 -16.93 38.77
N PHE A 111 -27.80 -17.37 39.85
CA PHE A 111 -28.49 -16.46 40.74
C PHE A 111 -28.34 -16.89 42.19
N PHE A 112 -28.48 -15.93 43.08
CA PHE A 112 -28.59 -16.19 44.49
C PHE A 112 -29.54 -15.20 45.16
N TYR A 113 -29.98 -15.56 46.35
CA TYR A 113 -30.82 -14.72 47.21
C TYR A 113 -29.98 -14.22 48.39
N PRO A 114 -29.44 -12.99 48.35
CA PRO A 114 -28.67 -12.45 49.46
C PRO A 114 -29.52 -12.33 50.74
N VAL A 115 -28.96 -12.81 51.86
CA VAL A 115 -29.59 -12.68 53.17
C VAL A 115 -29.11 -11.38 53.83
N TYR A 116 -30.00 -10.39 53.95
CA TYR A 116 -29.68 -9.14 54.66
C TYR A 116 -29.94 -9.31 56.17
N ILE A 117 -28.88 -9.24 56.98
CA ILE A 117 -28.99 -9.32 58.45
C ILE A 117 -29.14 -7.90 59.01
N GLY A 118 -30.37 -7.37 58.98
CA GLY A 118 -30.69 -6.06 59.55
C GLY A 118 -32.13 -5.61 59.30
N LEU A 119 -33.03 -5.91 60.26
CA LEU A 119 -34.46 -5.50 60.35
C LEU A 119 -35.42 -6.09 59.28
N PRO A 120 -36.74 -6.17 59.57
CA PRO A 120 -37.56 -7.30 59.16
C PRO A 120 -37.94 -7.31 57.68
N MET A 121 -37.63 -8.45 57.04
CA MET A 121 -38.13 -9.03 55.79
C MET A 121 -38.79 -8.07 54.79
N VAL A 122 -37.98 -7.54 53.86
CA VAL A 122 -38.47 -6.88 52.65
C VAL A 122 -38.03 -7.70 51.44
N GLY A 123 -38.79 -8.77 51.16
CA GLY A 123 -38.76 -9.54 49.91
C GLY A 123 -37.47 -10.33 49.65
N GLU A 124 -37.60 -11.54 49.10
CA GLU A 124 -36.46 -12.25 48.52
C GLU A 124 -35.95 -11.46 47.31
N VAL A 125 -34.89 -10.66 47.50
CA VAL A 125 -34.19 -10.01 46.39
C VAL A 125 -33.43 -11.10 45.65
N LYS A 126 -33.72 -11.29 44.37
CA LYS A 126 -32.98 -12.22 43.51
C LYS A 126 -31.92 -11.42 42.78
N CYS A 127 -30.65 -11.76 42.95
CA CYS A 127 -29.57 -11.21 42.13
C CYS A 127 -29.10 -12.29 41.15
N THR A 128 -29.13 -11.96 39.87
CA THR A 128 -28.74 -12.85 38.76
C THR A 128 -27.50 -12.28 38.10
N VAL A 129 -26.56 -13.14 37.71
CA VAL A 129 -25.38 -12.77 36.94
C VAL A 129 -25.81 -12.46 35.51
N VAL A 130 -25.49 -11.26 35.06
CA VAL A 130 -25.67 -10.82 33.69
C VAL A 130 -24.32 -10.42 33.11
N GLU A 131 -24.15 -10.62 31.82
CA GLU A 131 -22.99 -10.09 31.10
C GLU A 131 -23.28 -8.65 30.69
N LYS A 132 -22.29 -7.78 30.84
CA LYS A 132 -22.34 -6.41 30.35
C LYS A 132 -21.05 -6.08 29.62
N VAL A 133 -21.18 -5.33 28.53
CA VAL A 133 -20.05 -4.70 27.84
C VAL A 133 -19.47 -3.64 28.76
N THR A 134 -18.17 -3.74 29.04
CA THR A 134 -17.41 -2.77 29.86
C THR A 134 -16.62 -1.79 29.03
N GLU A 135 -16.11 -2.24 27.89
CA GLU A 135 -15.50 -1.40 26.87
C GLU A 135 -16.02 -1.88 25.52
N VAL A 136 -16.53 -0.95 24.71
CA VAL A 136 -16.91 -1.24 23.33
C VAL A 136 -15.62 -1.38 22.53
N GLY A 137 -15.53 -2.43 21.73
CA GLY A 137 -14.44 -2.65 20.80
C GLY A 137 -14.31 -1.47 19.84
N ALA A 138 -13.08 -1.02 19.61
CA ALA A 138 -12.80 0.09 18.70
C ALA A 138 -12.13 -0.44 17.43
N THR A 139 -12.40 0.24 16.33
CA THR A 139 -11.68 0.05 15.07
C THR A 139 -10.89 1.32 14.80
N TYR A 140 -9.56 1.23 14.74
CA TYR A 140 -8.69 2.37 14.45
C TYR A 140 -7.68 2.00 13.36
N GLY A 141 -7.13 3.00 12.66
CA GLY A 141 -6.10 2.76 11.65
C GLY A 141 -6.07 3.79 10.52
N SER A 142 -5.42 3.41 9.42
CA SER A 142 -5.44 4.15 8.17
C SER A 142 -5.82 3.26 7.00
N MET A 143 -6.55 3.86 6.05
CA MET A 143 -6.88 3.27 4.77
C MET A 143 -6.36 4.20 3.68
N ASP A 144 -5.30 3.78 3.02
CA ASP A 144 -4.61 4.58 2.03
C ASP A 144 -4.94 4.05 0.61
N ILE A 145 -5.13 4.96 -0.34
CA ILE A 145 -5.48 4.64 -1.73
C ILE A 145 -4.57 5.45 -2.65
N ILE A 146 -3.88 4.81 -3.59
CA ILE A 146 -3.00 5.51 -4.53
C ILE A 146 -3.70 5.66 -5.87
N VAL A 147 -3.68 6.86 -6.46
CA VAL A 147 -4.21 7.13 -7.80
C VAL A 147 -3.11 7.70 -8.67
N ALA A 148 -2.83 7.03 -9.78
CA ALA A 148 -1.86 7.47 -10.78
C ALA A 148 -2.51 7.64 -12.15
N ARG A 149 -1.81 8.34 -13.05
CA ARG A 149 -2.30 8.52 -14.42
C ARG A 149 -2.27 7.22 -15.21
N SER A 150 -3.29 6.97 -16.04
CA SER A 150 -3.44 5.70 -16.77
C SER A 150 -2.60 5.58 -18.05
N ASP A 151 -2.17 6.71 -18.62
CA ASP A 151 -1.62 6.81 -19.97
C ASP A 151 -0.09 6.99 -20.03
N ASP A 152 0.56 7.43 -18.95
CA ASP A 152 2.02 7.52 -18.80
C ASP A 152 2.42 6.87 -17.48
N TYR A 153 3.27 5.86 -17.56
CA TYR A 153 3.56 4.92 -16.48
C TYR A 153 4.57 5.30 -15.37
N PRO A 154 5.49 6.27 -15.55
CA PRO A 154 6.59 6.46 -14.61
C PRO A 154 6.17 6.66 -13.15
N ASP A 155 5.10 7.43 -12.93
CA ASP A 155 4.65 7.81 -11.59
C ASP A 155 4.05 6.59 -10.86
N ALA A 156 3.29 5.73 -11.55
CA ALA A 156 2.75 4.52 -10.94
C ALA A 156 3.84 3.49 -10.65
N LEU A 157 4.89 3.39 -11.49
CA LEU A 157 6.01 2.47 -11.25
C LEU A 157 6.84 2.87 -10.03
N ALA A 158 7.06 4.18 -9.85
CA ALA A 158 7.73 4.71 -8.67
C ALA A 158 6.89 4.50 -7.39
N ALA A 159 5.58 4.28 -7.52
CA ALA A 159 4.66 4.08 -6.41
C ALA A 159 4.68 2.68 -5.79
N ALA A 160 5.29 1.68 -6.44
CA ALA A 160 5.22 0.30 -5.95
C ALA A 160 5.70 0.15 -4.49
N PRO A 161 6.82 0.78 -4.09
CA PRO A 161 7.24 0.79 -2.69
C PRO A 161 6.28 1.53 -1.77
N LEU A 162 5.75 2.68 -2.20
CA LEU A 162 4.77 3.43 -1.42
C LEU A 162 3.51 2.60 -1.17
N ALA A 163 3.01 1.89 -2.18
CA ALA A 163 1.86 1.00 -2.06
C ALA A 163 2.09 -0.16 -1.09
N ASP A 164 3.31 -0.69 -1.05
CA ASP A 164 3.69 -1.74 -0.10
C ASP A 164 3.74 -1.21 1.34
N VAL A 165 4.38 -0.05 1.54
CA VAL A 165 4.48 0.60 2.85
C VAL A 165 3.11 0.96 3.41
N LEU A 166 2.22 1.51 2.58
CA LEU A 166 0.89 1.96 2.95
C LEU A 166 -0.15 0.83 3.01
N ASN A 167 0.20 -0.39 2.58
CA ASN A 167 -0.76 -1.45 2.38
C ASN A 167 -1.97 -0.97 1.53
N ALA A 168 -1.69 -0.34 0.39
CA ALA A 168 -2.65 0.41 -0.41
C ALA A 168 -2.78 -0.12 -1.85
N PRO A 169 -3.99 -0.10 -2.44
CA PRO A 169 -4.16 -0.38 -3.86
C PRO A 169 -3.70 0.81 -4.73
N ILE A 170 -3.26 0.51 -5.95
CA ILE A 170 -2.97 1.52 -6.99
C ILE A 170 -4.08 1.50 -8.03
N LEU A 171 -4.88 2.56 -8.06
CA LEU A 171 -5.89 2.82 -9.08
C LEU A 171 -5.33 3.70 -10.20
N LEU A 172 -5.89 3.55 -11.41
CA LEU A 172 -5.50 4.33 -12.57
C LEU A 172 -6.64 5.22 -13.05
N HIS A 173 -6.32 6.48 -13.33
CA HIS A 173 -7.28 7.45 -13.85
C HIS A 173 -6.64 8.24 -15.01
N PRO A 174 -7.35 8.57 -16.09
CA PRO A 174 -6.84 9.46 -17.13
C PRO A 174 -6.64 10.88 -16.58
N THR A 175 -5.97 11.78 -17.30
CA THR A 175 -5.82 13.16 -16.82
C THR A 175 -7.15 13.86 -16.54
N THR A 176 -8.16 13.55 -17.35
CA THR A 176 -9.55 13.98 -17.17
C THR A 176 -10.47 12.82 -17.55
N ALA A 177 -11.61 12.69 -16.87
CA ALA A 177 -12.61 11.70 -17.26
C ALA A 177 -13.04 11.88 -18.74
N PRO A 178 -13.03 10.80 -19.54
CA PRO A 178 -13.59 10.81 -20.88
C PRO A 178 -15.07 11.23 -20.91
N ALA A 179 -15.52 11.78 -22.04
CA ALA A 179 -16.91 12.17 -22.19
C ALA A 179 -17.84 10.96 -22.00
N GLY A 180 -18.78 11.08 -21.05
CA GLY A 180 -19.76 10.03 -20.74
C GLY A 180 -19.25 8.92 -19.81
N SER A 181 -18.04 9.03 -19.25
CA SER A 181 -17.56 8.13 -18.18
C SER A 181 -17.59 8.77 -16.78
N ASP A 182 -18.11 9.98 -16.67
CA ASP A 182 -18.31 10.73 -15.43
C ASP A 182 -19.74 11.31 -15.49
N ALA A 183 -20.69 10.58 -14.91
CA ALA A 183 -22.10 10.93 -14.98
C ALA A 183 -22.48 12.06 -14.00
N ASN A 184 -21.69 12.24 -12.94
CA ASN A 184 -21.94 13.24 -11.90
C ASN A 184 -21.24 14.59 -12.16
N GLY A 185 -20.33 14.64 -13.14
CA GLY A 185 -19.62 15.82 -13.60
C GLY A 185 -18.52 16.29 -12.64
N ASN A 186 -18.02 15.43 -11.75
CA ASN A 186 -17.00 15.78 -10.76
C ASN A 186 -15.56 15.67 -11.29
N GLY A 187 -15.36 15.16 -12.51
CA GLY A 187 -14.07 14.99 -13.16
C GLY A 187 -13.43 13.60 -12.96
N VAL A 188 -14.01 12.75 -12.12
CA VAL A 188 -13.56 11.40 -11.81
C VAL A 188 -14.40 10.39 -12.60
N MET A 189 -13.76 9.37 -13.16
CA MET A 189 -14.48 8.29 -13.82
C MET A 189 -15.36 7.53 -12.83
N ASP A 190 -16.62 7.27 -13.19
CA ASP A 190 -17.61 6.60 -12.35
C ASP A 190 -17.10 5.27 -11.76
N SER A 191 -16.32 4.50 -12.54
CA SER A 191 -15.73 3.23 -12.11
C SER A 191 -14.65 3.41 -11.04
N VAL A 192 -13.82 4.44 -11.16
CA VAL A 192 -12.75 4.75 -10.20
C VAL A 192 -13.35 5.33 -8.92
N GLU A 193 -14.32 6.23 -9.05
CA GLU A 193 -15.05 6.78 -7.90
C GLU A 193 -15.81 5.70 -7.13
N ALA A 194 -16.44 4.74 -7.84
CA ALA A 194 -17.12 3.62 -7.20
C ALA A 194 -16.16 2.78 -6.35
N GLU A 195 -14.96 2.52 -6.86
CA GLU A 195 -13.95 1.75 -6.13
C GLU A 195 -13.38 2.53 -4.94
N ILE A 196 -13.06 3.82 -5.10
CA ILE A 196 -12.65 4.67 -3.97
C ILE A 196 -13.73 4.68 -2.88
N LYS A 197 -15.01 4.79 -3.25
CA LYS A 197 -16.13 4.70 -2.30
C LYS A 197 -16.24 3.34 -1.63
N SER A 198 -15.94 2.27 -2.35
CA SER A 198 -15.94 0.90 -1.81
C SER A 198 -14.87 0.77 -0.72
N LEU A 199 -13.65 1.20 -1.03
CA LEU A 199 -12.50 1.20 -0.13
C LEU A 199 -12.69 2.13 1.07
N ALA A 200 -13.18 3.35 0.83
CA ALA A 200 -13.45 4.33 1.88
C ALA A 200 -14.51 3.84 2.89
N LYS A 201 -15.50 3.03 2.45
CA LYS A 201 -16.47 2.42 3.37
C LYS A 201 -15.86 1.40 4.31
N VAL A 202 -14.86 0.64 3.85
CA VAL A 202 -14.13 -0.29 4.71
C VAL A 202 -13.38 0.47 5.81
N GLY A 203 -12.89 1.67 5.48
CA GLY A 203 -12.28 2.60 6.42
C GLY A 203 -13.23 3.55 7.17
N ALA A 204 -14.55 3.50 6.98
CA ALA A 204 -15.49 4.51 7.53
C ALA A 204 -15.86 4.30 9.01
N HIS A 205 -14.92 3.85 9.84
CA HIS A 205 -15.10 3.73 11.29
C HIS A 205 -14.59 4.98 12.02
N GLU A 206 -15.15 5.31 13.19
CA GLU A 206 -14.92 6.60 13.88
C GLU A 206 -13.43 6.95 14.11
N ASP A 207 -12.53 5.97 14.17
CA ASP A 207 -11.08 6.16 14.37
C ASP A 207 -10.21 5.64 13.22
N VAL A 208 -10.77 5.40 12.02
CA VAL A 208 -10.01 5.05 10.82
C VAL A 208 -9.99 6.24 9.87
N SER A 209 -8.79 6.66 9.47
CA SER A 209 -8.60 7.75 8.50
C SER A 209 -8.44 7.22 7.08
N VAL A 210 -9.11 7.84 6.11
CA VAL A 210 -9.01 7.48 4.69
C VAL A 210 -8.24 8.57 3.94
N THR A 211 -7.11 8.21 3.36
CA THR A 211 -6.26 9.14 2.58
C THR A 211 -6.11 8.66 1.14
N VAL A 212 -6.32 9.56 0.18
CA VAL A 212 -6.07 9.30 -1.23
C VAL A 212 -4.81 10.04 -1.69
N HIS A 213 -3.82 9.29 -2.19
CA HIS A 213 -2.54 9.80 -2.69
C HIS A 213 -2.56 9.92 -4.21
N LEU A 214 -2.54 11.15 -4.73
CA LEU A 214 -2.45 11.45 -6.14
C LEU A 214 -0.99 11.54 -6.58
N LEU A 215 -0.63 10.78 -7.60
CA LEU A 215 0.73 10.78 -8.15
C LEU A 215 0.80 11.60 -9.43
N GLY A 216 1.78 12.51 -9.46
CA GLY A 216 2.01 13.44 -10.55
C GLY A 216 1.23 14.75 -10.40
N GLY A 217 1.67 15.75 -11.16
CA GLY A 217 1.06 17.09 -11.14
C GLY A 217 -0.28 17.18 -11.85
N THR A 218 -0.81 18.40 -12.00
CA THR A 218 -2.12 18.63 -12.63
C THR A 218 -2.19 18.25 -14.11
N GLN A 219 -1.04 18.06 -14.77
CA GLN A 219 -0.95 17.53 -16.13
C GLN A 219 -1.03 16.00 -16.19
N ALA A 220 -0.78 15.31 -15.07
CA ALA A 220 -0.98 13.90 -14.91
C ALA A 220 -2.43 13.61 -14.53
N LEU A 221 -2.92 14.26 -13.46
CA LEU A 221 -4.28 14.16 -12.94
C LEU A 221 -4.82 15.57 -12.70
N ALA A 222 -5.82 15.99 -13.48
CA ALA A 222 -6.33 17.35 -13.45
C ALA A 222 -6.87 17.75 -12.06
N HIS A 223 -6.90 19.05 -11.80
CA HIS A 223 -7.39 19.58 -10.53
C HIS A 223 -8.87 19.25 -10.29
N SER A 224 -9.66 19.03 -11.35
CA SER A 224 -11.02 18.52 -11.22
C SER A 224 -11.06 17.10 -10.65
N VAL A 225 -10.11 16.23 -11.02
CA VAL A 225 -10.02 14.87 -10.49
C VAL A 225 -9.74 14.90 -8.98
N GLU A 226 -8.79 15.74 -8.57
CA GLU A 226 -8.47 15.96 -7.15
C GLU A 226 -9.66 16.46 -6.36
N ASN A 227 -10.33 17.52 -6.83
CA ASN A 227 -11.54 18.04 -6.17
C ASN A 227 -12.69 17.02 -6.17
N GLY A 228 -12.81 16.22 -7.22
CA GLY A 228 -13.82 15.16 -7.30
C GLY A 228 -13.57 14.05 -6.29
N ILE A 229 -12.31 13.66 -6.09
CA ILE A 229 -11.88 12.68 -5.07
C ILE A 229 -12.07 13.22 -3.66
N ASP A 230 -11.67 14.46 -3.41
CA ASP A 230 -11.83 15.14 -2.10
C ASP A 230 -13.31 15.27 -1.70
N GLY A 231 -14.20 15.34 -2.69
CA GLY A 231 -15.65 15.36 -2.49
C GLY A 231 -16.30 13.99 -2.26
N ILE A 232 -15.54 12.89 -2.28
CA ILE A 232 -16.08 11.54 -2.04
C ILE A 232 -16.36 11.35 -0.55
N GLU A 233 -17.53 10.80 -0.24
CA GLU A 233 -17.93 10.49 1.14
C GLU A 233 -16.92 9.53 1.82
N ASN A 234 -16.53 9.86 3.05
CA ASN A 234 -15.53 9.14 3.87
C ASN A 234 -14.09 9.19 3.35
N VAL A 235 -13.75 10.11 2.44
CA VAL A 235 -12.35 10.48 2.19
C VAL A 235 -12.00 11.66 3.11
N ASP A 236 -11.01 11.48 3.97
CA ASP A 236 -10.61 12.52 4.95
C ASP A 236 -9.56 13.46 4.37
N ASN A 237 -8.63 12.91 3.56
CA ASN A 237 -7.52 13.67 3.01
C ASN A 237 -7.24 13.28 1.56
N THR A 238 -6.91 14.27 0.74
CA THR A 238 -6.35 14.08 -0.59
C THR A 238 -4.96 14.71 -0.64
N LEU A 239 -3.92 13.89 -0.82
CA LEU A 239 -2.52 14.32 -0.86
C LEU A 239 -1.95 14.14 -2.25
N ARG A 240 -1.23 15.14 -2.77
CA ARG A 240 -0.62 15.08 -4.11
C ARG A 240 0.90 15.12 -4.03
N TYR A 241 1.54 14.13 -4.64
CA TYR A 241 2.99 14.06 -4.81
C TYR A 241 3.34 14.37 -6.27
N GLN A 242 4.05 15.48 -6.51
CA GLN A 242 4.30 15.99 -7.85
C GLN A 242 5.69 16.61 -7.98
N GLY A 243 6.24 16.54 -9.19
CA GLY A 243 7.40 17.31 -9.61
C GLY A 243 7.21 17.95 -10.98
N LEU A 244 8.20 18.73 -11.42
CA LEU A 244 8.28 19.36 -12.74
C LEU A 244 8.35 18.32 -13.87
N ASN A 245 8.85 17.12 -13.56
CA ASN A 245 8.93 16.00 -14.49
C ASN A 245 8.85 14.65 -13.73
N ARG A 246 8.93 13.55 -14.47
CA ARG A 246 8.87 12.18 -13.92
C ARG A 246 10.01 11.86 -12.94
N TYR A 247 11.19 12.45 -13.12
CA TYR A 247 12.34 12.20 -12.26
C TYR A 247 12.16 12.84 -10.89
N GLU A 248 11.71 14.09 -10.85
CA GLU A 248 11.37 14.78 -9.61
C GLU A 248 10.15 14.13 -8.92
N THR A 249 9.10 13.78 -9.69
CA THR A 249 7.93 13.10 -9.11
C THR A 249 8.32 11.77 -8.45
N ALA A 250 9.18 10.97 -9.09
CA ALA A 250 9.69 9.73 -8.50
C ALA A 250 10.55 9.99 -7.24
N ALA A 251 11.37 11.05 -7.25
CA ALA A 251 12.14 11.45 -6.07
C ALA A 251 11.23 11.90 -4.91
N GLU A 252 10.18 12.67 -5.18
CA GLU A 252 9.20 13.08 -4.17
C GLU A 252 8.43 11.89 -3.59
N ILE A 253 8.00 10.94 -4.45
CA ILE A 253 7.38 9.68 -3.99
C ILE A 253 8.34 8.90 -3.08
N ALA A 254 9.62 8.80 -3.47
CA ALA A 254 10.63 8.14 -2.66
C ALA A 254 10.84 8.87 -1.32
N ARG A 255 10.87 10.21 -1.30
CA ARG A 255 11.00 10.99 -0.05
C ARG A 255 9.86 10.72 0.90
N VAL A 256 8.61 10.84 0.46
CA VAL A 256 7.47 10.61 1.35
C VAL A 256 7.41 9.16 1.85
N THR A 257 7.79 8.20 1.00
CA THR A 257 7.88 6.78 1.40
C THR A 257 8.88 6.58 2.53
N VAL A 258 10.03 7.25 2.48
CA VAL A 258 11.10 7.10 3.47
C VAL A 258 10.84 7.94 4.72
N ASP A 259 10.51 9.22 4.54
CA ASP A 259 10.50 10.22 5.61
C ASP A 259 9.16 10.28 6.35
N GLU A 260 8.04 10.21 5.64
CA GLU A 260 6.69 10.39 6.22
C GLU A 260 6.06 9.06 6.63
N TYR A 261 6.27 8.01 5.83
CA TYR A 261 5.67 6.68 6.05
C TYR A 261 6.64 5.65 6.62
N GLU A 262 7.83 6.09 7.03
CA GLU A 262 8.83 5.32 7.77
C GLU A 262 9.11 3.94 7.16
N LEU A 263 9.66 3.92 5.94
CA LEU A 263 10.15 2.69 5.30
C LEU A 263 11.17 1.98 6.23
N ALA A 264 10.67 1.01 6.99
CA ALA A 264 11.42 0.31 8.02
C ALA A 264 12.27 -0.80 7.41
N SER A 265 13.46 -0.46 6.91
CA SER A 265 14.45 -1.49 6.64
C SER A 265 14.89 -2.13 7.95
N GLY A 266 15.03 -3.45 7.95
CA GLY A 266 15.38 -4.20 9.16
C GLY A 266 16.74 -3.82 9.80
N ALA A 267 17.48 -2.88 9.22
CA ALA A 267 18.79 -2.40 9.63
C ALA A 267 18.77 -1.06 10.40
N GLY A 268 17.61 -0.38 10.48
CA GLY A 268 17.43 0.86 11.24
C GLY A 268 16.54 1.86 10.50
N LEU A 269 16.12 2.92 11.19
CA LEU A 269 15.54 4.08 10.51
C LEU A 269 16.63 4.60 9.57
N HIS A 270 16.35 4.72 8.27
CA HIS A 270 17.22 5.35 7.25
C HIS A 270 18.28 4.47 6.54
N ASP A 271 18.17 3.13 6.55
CA ASP A 271 18.96 2.25 5.66
C ASP A 271 18.11 1.78 4.46
N VAL A 272 18.00 2.56 3.37
CA VAL A 272 17.03 2.32 2.29
C VAL A 272 17.69 1.86 0.99
N ASN A 273 17.28 0.71 0.46
CA ASN A 273 17.76 0.24 -0.86
C ASN A 273 17.21 1.13 -1.98
N VAL A 274 18.04 1.43 -2.99
CA VAL A 274 17.61 2.27 -4.11
C VAL A 274 17.70 1.50 -5.42
N TYR A 275 16.58 1.39 -6.11
CA TYR A 275 16.50 0.76 -7.44
C TYR A 275 16.41 1.83 -8.51
N LEU A 276 17.51 2.03 -9.24
CA LEU A 276 17.59 2.91 -10.39
C LEU A 276 17.07 2.20 -11.63
N THR A 277 16.10 2.81 -12.29
CA THR A 277 15.58 2.34 -13.58
C THR A 277 15.45 3.50 -14.56
N THR A 278 15.32 3.21 -15.86
CA THR A 278 15.09 4.27 -16.84
C THR A 278 13.67 4.79 -16.76
N GLY A 279 13.51 6.10 -16.72
CA GLY A 279 12.21 6.76 -16.86
C GLY A 279 11.73 6.82 -18.31
N GLU A 280 12.52 6.35 -19.29
CA GLU A 280 12.20 6.45 -20.72
C GLU A 280 11.48 5.19 -21.27
N ASN A 281 11.52 4.09 -20.50
CA ASN A 281 10.84 2.84 -20.83
C ASN A 281 10.37 2.13 -19.55
N PHE A 282 9.35 1.28 -19.64
CA PHE A 282 8.72 0.64 -18.47
C PHE A 282 9.23 -0.77 -18.08
N PRO A 283 9.76 -1.65 -18.97
CA PRO A 283 9.92 -3.06 -18.61
C PRO A 283 10.88 -3.32 -17.46
N ASP A 284 12.01 -2.62 -17.44
CA ASP A 284 13.01 -2.78 -16.37
C ASP A 284 12.51 -2.16 -15.05
N ALA A 285 11.76 -1.06 -15.13
CA ALA A 285 11.12 -0.41 -13.99
C ALA A 285 10.07 -1.29 -13.32
N LEU A 286 9.37 -2.14 -14.09
CA LEU A 286 8.39 -3.06 -13.55
C LEU A 286 9.03 -4.10 -12.63
N SER A 287 10.13 -4.72 -13.07
CA SER A 287 10.90 -5.64 -12.21
C SER A 287 11.58 -4.93 -11.05
N ALA A 288 12.02 -3.68 -11.26
CA ALA A 288 12.64 -2.86 -10.22
C ALA A 288 11.65 -2.53 -9.08
N GLY A 289 10.40 -2.19 -9.40
CA GLY A 289 9.37 -1.91 -8.40
C GLY A 289 9.10 -3.09 -7.48
N ALA A 290 8.96 -4.29 -8.05
CA ALA A 290 8.80 -5.53 -7.29
C ALA A 290 9.97 -5.81 -6.34
N ALA A 291 11.19 -5.64 -6.88
CA ALA A 291 12.40 -5.85 -6.10
C ALA A 291 12.56 -4.81 -4.99
N ALA A 292 12.25 -3.55 -5.28
CA ALA A 292 12.29 -2.46 -4.31
C ALA A 292 11.31 -2.70 -3.16
N SER A 293 10.04 -3.02 -3.44
CA SER A 293 9.06 -3.33 -2.40
C SER A 293 9.51 -4.50 -1.52
N ASN A 294 10.06 -5.58 -2.10
CA ASN A 294 10.51 -6.73 -1.31
C ASN A 294 11.75 -6.44 -0.43
N ASN A 295 12.60 -5.52 -0.90
CA ASN A 295 13.87 -5.22 -0.25
C ASN A 295 13.85 -3.92 0.56
N ASP A 296 12.68 -3.48 1.04
CA ASP A 296 12.52 -2.25 1.82
C ASP A 296 13.20 -1.04 1.12
N GLY A 297 12.99 -0.92 -0.19
CA GLY A 297 13.68 0.03 -1.05
C GLY A 297 12.74 0.95 -1.80
N VAL A 298 13.30 1.98 -2.43
CA VAL A 298 12.59 2.94 -3.29
C VAL A 298 13.02 2.79 -4.75
N VAL A 299 12.16 3.25 -5.67
CA VAL A 299 12.48 3.34 -7.10
C VAL A 299 12.77 4.78 -7.46
N LEU A 300 13.92 5.03 -8.08
CA LEU A 300 14.23 6.32 -8.71
C LEU A 300 14.42 6.14 -10.21
N LEU A 301 14.07 7.20 -10.94
CA LEU A 301 14.14 7.20 -12.39
C LEU A 301 15.41 7.88 -12.88
N THR A 302 15.91 7.39 -14.01
CA THR A 302 17.07 7.93 -14.70
C THR A 302 16.80 8.20 -16.18
N GLN A 303 17.54 9.11 -16.80
CA GLN A 303 17.62 9.17 -18.27
C GLN A 303 18.54 8.06 -18.79
N ALA A 304 18.53 7.81 -20.10
CA ALA A 304 19.25 6.65 -20.65
C ALA A 304 20.78 6.68 -20.46
N THR A 305 21.38 7.87 -20.31
CA THR A 305 22.85 8.03 -20.26
C THR A 305 23.34 8.95 -19.15
N LYS A 306 22.43 9.47 -18.31
CA LYS A 306 22.72 10.27 -17.12
C LYS A 306 21.57 10.15 -16.13
N LEU A 307 21.81 10.45 -14.85
CA LEU A 307 20.78 10.35 -13.81
C LEU A 307 19.54 11.17 -14.19
N ASP A 308 19.63 12.49 -14.20
CA ASP A 308 18.60 13.31 -14.80
C ASP A 308 19.19 14.65 -15.25
N THR A 309 18.36 15.57 -15.76
CA THR A 309 18.87 16.86 -16.27
C THR A 309 18.99 17.94 -15.19
N TYR A 310 18.27 17.79 -14.09
CA TYR A 310 18.10 18.80 -13.05
C TYR A 310 18.61 18.31 -11.68
N ASP A 311 19.31 17.18 -11.67
CA ASP A 311 19.91 16.54 -10.50
C ASP A 311 18.92 16.10 -9.41
N PHE A 312 17.63 15.95 -9.70
CA PHE A 312 16.63 15.49 -8.72
C PHE A 312 16.95 14.11 -8.14
N THR A 313 17.33 13.17 -9.00
CA THR A 313 17.70 11.82 -8.59
C THR A 313 18.99 11.85 -7.78
N LEU A 314 19.95 12.69 -8.18
CA LEU A 314 21.20 12.83 -7.45
C LEU A 314 21.01 13.52 -6.08
N ASP A 315 20.12 14.50 -5.99
CA ASP A 315 19.85 15.24 -4.76
C ASP A 315 19.13 14.36 -3.74
N PHE A 316 18.18 13.51 -4.17
CA PHE A 316 17.64 12.47 -3.30
C PHE A 316 18.75 11.57 -2.72
N LEU A 317 19.65 11.08 -3.58
CA LEU A 317 20.77 10.22 -3.15
C LEU A 317 21.73 10.94 -2.20
N LYS A 318 21.94 12.26 -2.36
CA LYS A 318 22.75 13.07 -1.45
C LYS A 318 22.06 13.27 -0.11
N ASP A 319 20.76 13.47 -0.09
CA ASP A 319 19.99 13.67 1.14
C ASP A 319 19.97 12.39 1.97
N LEU A 320 19.83 11.23 1.31
CA LEU A 320 20.02 9.92 1.94
C LEU A 320 21.43 9.78 2.55
N ARG A 321 22.45 10.35 1.88
CA ARG A 321 23.87 10.31 2.29
C ARG A 321 24.25 11.27 3.43
N ASN A 322 23.65 12.45 3.51
CA ASN A 322 23.99 13.46 4.51
C ASN A 322 23.48 13.13 5.93
N TRP A 323 22.66 12.09 6.06
CA TRP A 323 22.15 11.64 7.34
C TRP A 323 23.15 10.81 8.16
N VAL A 324 24.31 10.46 7.59
CA VAL A 324 25.33 9.67 8.28
C VAL A 324 26.68 10.37 8.26
N ASP A 325 27.00 10.97 9.40
CA ASP A 325 28.35 11.34 9.80
C ASP A 325 29.02 10.10 10.43
N ASP A 326 29.72 9.31 9.60
CA ASP A 326 30.69 8.31 10.08
C ASP A 326 32.09 8.73 9.63
N ASP A 327 32.93 9.00 10.62
CA ASP A 327 34.35 9.29 10.61
C ASP A 327 35.14 8.58 9.48
N ASN A 328 35.15 9.24 8.32
CA ASN A 328 36.26 9.23 7.37
C ASN A 328 36.34 8.06 6.37
N ARG A 329 35.21 7.56 5.85
CA ARG A 329 35.05 7.05 4.46
C ARG A 329 33.64 7.31 3.92
N HIS A 330 33.55 8.14 2.88
CA HIS A 330 32.39 8.26 1.97
C HIS A 330 31.99 6.85 1.49
N ILE A 331 30.75 6.37 1.51
CA ILE A 331 29.47 6.86 0.97
C ILE A 331 28.38 6.16 1.79
N ASN A 332 27.40 6.87 2.36
CA ASN A 332 26.31 6.22 3.07
C ASN A 332 25.03 6.16 2.25
N THR A 333 24.89 5.06 1.50
CA THR A 333 23.60 4.52 1.07
C THR A 333 23.80 3.00 1.02
N SER A 334 23.19 2.28 1.95
CA SER A 334 22.17 1.28 1.62
C SER A 334 22.04 0.99 0.12
N GLU A 335 22.25 -0.26 -0.26
CA GLU A 335 22.65 -0.70 -1.60
C GLU A 335 21.89 -0.03 -2.77
N ILE A 336 22.62 0.64 -3.67
CA ILE A 336 22.08 1.19 -4.92
C ILE A 336 22.21 0.14 -6.03
N PHE A 337 21.08 -0.22 -6.63
CA PHE A 337 20.98 -1.19 -7.72
C PHE A 337 20.59 -0.50 -9.02
N ALA A 338 21.25 -0.82 -10.12
CA ALA A 338 20.78 -0.44 -11.44
C ALA A 338 20.02 -1.60 -12.10
N VAL A 339 18.77 -1.37 -12.52
CA VAL A 339 17.94 -2.33 -13.24
C VAL A 339 17.80 -1.87 -14.69
N GLY A 340 18.37 -2.65 -15.61
CA GLY A 340 18.41 -2.33 -17.03
C GLY A 340 19.71 -1.65 -17.49
N GLY A 341 20.06 -1.87 -18.75
CA GLY A 341 21.27 -1.29 -19.36
C GLY A 341 21.33 0.23 -19.34
N PRO A 342 20.23 0.96 -19.62
CA PRO A 342 20.25 2.43 -19.62
C PRO A 342 20.53 3.01 -18.23
N SER A 343 19.89 2.51 -17.16
CA SER A 343 20.12 3.01 -15.80
C SER A 343 21.54 2.67 -15.31
N ALA A 344 22.07 1.49 -15.65
CA ALA A 344 23.45 1.13 -15.38
C ALA A 344 24.44 2.06 -16.10
N THR A 345 24.12 2.45 -17.34
CA THR A 345 24.91 3.44 -18.10
C THR A 345 24.83 4.83 -17.48
N ALA A 346 23.64 5.25 -17.06
CA ALA A 346 23.39 6.53 -16.42
C ALA A 346 24.10 6.71 -15.07
N ALA A 347 24.19 5.63 -14.30
CA ALA A 347 24.89 5.59 -13.03
C ALA A 347 26.42 5.45 -13.18
N ALA A 348 26.91 4.95 -14.33
CA ALA A 348 28.31 4.68 -14.56
C ALA A 348 29.18 5.94 -14.32
N GLY A 349 30.10 5.84 -13.35
CA GLY A 349 31.06 6.91 -13.03
C GLY A 349 30.51 8.05 -12.17
N SER A 350 29.23 8.02 -11.80
CA SER A 350 28.61 9.02 -10.90
C SER A 350 28.15 8.43 -9.57
N ILE A 351 27.79 7.15 -9.56
CA ILE A 351 27.25 6.41 -8.41
C ILE A 351 28.04 5.13 -8.20
N ASP A 352 28.29 4.76 -6.95
CA ASP A 352 28.83 3.45 -6.58
C ASP A 352 27.67 2.46 -6.46
N LEU A 353 27.54 1.57 -7.45
CA LEU A 353 26.44 0.60 -7.50
C LEU A 353 26.83 -0.67 -6.75
N ALA A 354 25.93 -1.15 -5.89
CA ALA A 354 26.06 -2.45 -5.25
C ALA A 354 25.97 -3.58 -6.27
N ALA A 355 25.00 -3.48 -7.20
CA ALA A 355 24.91 -4.39 -8.35
C ALA A 355 24.20 -3.72 -9.55
N SER A 356 24.29 -4.39 -10.69
CA SER A 356 23.54 -4.03 -11.90
C SER A 356 22.91 -5.28 -12.49
N TYR A 357 21.59 -5.26 -12.68
CA TYR A 357 20.82 -6.32 -13.31
C TYR A 357 20.56 -5.93 -14.77
N VAL A 358 21.38 -6.44 -15.68
CA VAL A 358 21.34 -6.09 -17.10
C VAL A 358 21.27 -7.36 -17.94
N GLY A 359 20.09 -7.67 -18.47
CA GLY A 359 19.91 -8.72 -19.46
C GLY A 359 20.09 -8.22 -20.89
N VAL A 360 20.20 -9.15 -21.85
CA VAL A 360 20.20 -8.81 -23.29
C VAL A 360 18.83 -8.30 -23.76
N ASN A 361 17.78 -8.59 -22.99
CA ASN A 361 16.42 -8.14 -23.23
C ASN A 361 15.66 -8.01 -21.90
N ARG A 362 14.45 -7.45 -21.95
CA ARG A 362 13.59 -7.21 -20.79
C ARG A 362 13.27 -8.46 -19.97
N TYR A 363 13.19 -9.63 -20.60
CA TYR A 363 12.85 -10.88 -19.93
C TYR A 363 14.03 -11.36 -19.09
N GLU A 364 15.25 -11.29 -19.65
CA GLU A 364 16.46 -11.64 -18.91
C GLU A 364 16.76 -10.63 -17.79
N THR A 365 16.56 -9.33 -18.01
CA THR A 365 16.66 -8.33 -16.92
C THR A 365 15.69 -8.66 -15.79
N ALA A 366 14.43 -9.00 -16.11
CA ALA A 366 13.44 -9.38 -15.11
C ALA A 366 13.84 -10.67 -14.37
N THR A 367 14.36 -11.68 -15.07
CA THR A 367 14.87 -12.92 -14.44
C THR A 367 16.03 -12.63 -13.50
N LEU A 368 17.04 -11.87 -13.93
CA LEU A 368 18.19 -11.52 -13.10
C LEU A 368 17.78 -10.73 -11.85
N THR A 369 16.85 -9.79 -12.01
CA THR A 369 16.31 -9.00 -10.91
C THR A 369 15.55 -9.89 -9.93
N ALA A 370 14.74 -10.82 -10.43
CA ALA A 370 13.97 -11.74 -9.62
C ALA A 370 14.85 -12.75 -8.87
N GLU A 371 15.82 -13.37 -9.54
CA GLU A 371 16.77 -14.31 -8.92
C GLU A 371 17.59 -13.64 -7.82
N ALA A 372 18.03 -12.40 -8.03
CA ALA A 372 18.79 -11.65 -7.03
C ALA A 372 17.94 -11.23 -5.82
N THR A 373 16.63 -11.04 -6.00
CA THR A 373 15.74 -10.51 -4.95
C THR A 373 14.99 -11.60 -4.19
N PHE A 374 14.53 -12.65 -4.88
CA PHE A 374 13.61 -13.66 -4.34
C PHE A 374 14.24 -15.05 -4.12
N GLY A 375 15.45 -15.28 -4.64
CA GLY A 375 16.36 -16.39 -4.28
C GLY A 375 15.77 -17.78 -4.08
#